data_AF-A0A6G1RIH2-F1
#
_entry.id   AF-A0A6G1RIH2-F1
#
_cell.length_a   1.000
_cell.length_b   1.000
_cell.length_c   1.000
_cell.angle_alpha   90.00
_cell.angle_beta   90.00
_cell.angle_gamma   90.00
#
_symmetry.space_group_name_H-M   'P 1'
#
loop_
_entity.id
_entity.type
_entity.pdbx_description
1 polymer ?
#
loop_
_entity_poly.entity_id
_entity_poly.type
_entity_poly.pdbx_seq_one_letter_code
_entity_poly.pdbx_strand_id
1 'polypeptide(L)'
;SLGAQEQLEQVLTMLNVNLDPPLDKVINNCRNICNITTLDEDMVKTRAKVLRSIYEFLSTEKREFRFQLRGVSFVMVEEGWKLLKPEEVVINLEYESDFKPYLYKLPLELGTFHQLFKHLGTEDIISTKQYVEVLGRIFKNSEGKQLDPNEMRTVKRVVSGLFKSLQNDSVKVRNDLENMRDFALYLPSQDGRLVKSSILVFDDAPHYKSRIQGNIGVQMLVDLSQCYLGKDHGFHTKLIMLFPQKLRPRLLSSILEEQLDEESPKICQFGALCSLQGRLQLLLSSEQFITGLIRIMKHENDNAFLANEEKAIRLCKALREGLKVSCFEKLQTTLRVKGFAPIP
;
A
#
# COMPACT_ATOMS: atom_id res chain seq x y z
N SER A 1 71.26 -0.14 -16.28
CA SER A 1 70.13 0.65 -15.74
C SER A 1 68.95 -0.28 -15.58
N LEU A 2 68.26 -0.26 -14.44
CA LEU A 2 66.96 -0.94 -14.32
C LEU A 2 66.04 -0.40 -15.43
N GLY A 3 65.24 -1.29 -16.04
CA GLY A 3 64.26 -0.86 -17.02
C GLY A 3 63.25 0.12 -16.39
N ALA A 4 62.68 1.02 -17.17
CA ALA A 4 61.71 2.01 -16.67
C ALA A 4 60.54 1.35 -15.89
N GLN A 5 60.20 0.11 -16.24
CA GLN A 5 59.16 -0.68 -15.57
C GLN A 5 59.59 -1.23 -14.20
N GLU A 6 60.84 -1.67 -14.05
CA GLU A 6 61.38 -2.10 -12.75
C GLU A 6 61.54 -0.92 -11.79
N GLN A 7 61.88 0.27 -12.31
CA GLN A 7 61.93 1.50 -11.51
C GLN A 7 60.54 1.90 -11.01
N LEU A 8 59.51 1.75 -11.85
CA LEU A 8 58.12 2.01 -11.46
C LEU A 8 57.66 1.04 -10.36
N GLU A 9 57.93 -0.25 -10.50
CA GLU A 9 57.58 -1.27 -9.48
C GLU A 9 58.28 -1.01 -8.14
N GLN A 10 59.55 -0.58 -8.16
CA GLN A 10 60.27 -0.21 -6.94
C GLN A 10 59.63 0.99 -6.24
N VAL A 11 59.26 2.03 -6.99
CA VAL A 11 58.58 3.21 -6.43
C VAL A 11 57.21 2.84 -5.86
N LEU A 12 56.42 2.02 -6.57
CA LEU A 12 55.13 1.53 -6.09
C LEU A 12 55.27 0.73 -4.78
N THR A 13 56.30 -0.12 -4.71
CA THR A 13 56.59 -0.91 -3.50
C THR A 13 57.01 -0.02 -2.33
N MET A 14 57.89 0.97 -2.56
CA MET A 14 58.30 1.93 -1.51
C MET A 14 57.13 2.77 -0.99
N LEU A 15 56.18 3.12 -1.86
CA LEU A 15 54.98 3.86 -1.50
C LEU A 15 53.85 2.96 -0.96
N ASN A 16 54.10 1.66 -0.85
CA ASN A 16 53.14 0.65 -0.39
C ASN A 16 51.84 0.64 -1.22
N VAL A 17 51.96 0.90 -2.52
CA VAL A 17 50.85 0.86 -3.48
C VAL A 17 50.59 -0.60 -3.84
N ASN A 18 49.53 -1.16 -3.26
CA ASN A 18 49.10 -2.51 -3.57
C ASN A 18 48.37 -2.54 -4.92
N LEU A 19 48.88 -3.35 -5.85
CA LEU A 19 48.22 -3.62 -7.13
C LEU A 19 46.86 -4.31 -6.94
N ASP A 20 46.73 -5.12 -5.89
CA ASP A 20 45.46 -5.69 -5.42
C ASP A 20 45.09 -5.07 -4.06
N PRO A 21 44.24 -4.04 -4.03
CA PRO A 21 43.92 -3.34 -2.79
C PRO A 21 43.09 -4.23 -1.85
N PRO A 22 43.39 -4.26 -0.53
CA PRO A 22 42.60 -5.01 0.42
C PRO A 22 41.13 -4.54 0.44
N LEU A 23 40.18 -5.48 0.46
CA LEU A 23 38.74 -5.20 0.44
C LEU A 23 38.31 -4.17 1.49
N ASP A 24 38.79 -4.29 2.74
CA ASP A 24 38.44 -3.36 3.81
C ASP A 24 38.91 -1.93 3.51
N LYS A 25 40.04 -1.77 2.83
CA LYS A 25 40.53 -0.45 2.40
C LYS A 25 39.65 0.12 1.30
N VAL A 26 39.22 -0.69 0.33
CA VAL A 26 38.30 -0.29 -0.75
C VAL A 26 36.95 0.15 -0.17
N ILE A 27 36.39 -0.63 0.76
CA ILE A 27 35.12 -0.32 1.41
C ILE A 27 35.21 0.95 2.24
N ASN A 28 36.28 1.11 3.03
CA ASN A 28 36.49 2.33 3.80
C ASN A 28 36.66 3.56 2.89
N ASN A 29 37.36 3.42 1.77
CA ASN A 29 37.47 4.48 0.77
C ASN A 29 36.10 4.83 0.17
N CYS A 30 35.29 3.81 -0.18
CA CYS A 30 33.91 4.01 -0.66
C CYS A 30 33.09 4.84 0.32
N ARG A 31 33.07 4.47 1.61
CA ARG A 31 32.34 5.21 2.65
C ARG A 31 32.85 6.64 2.79
N ASN A 32 34.17 6.84 2.82
CA ASN A 32 34.76 8.17 2.98
C ASN A 32 34.34 9.11 1.84
N ILE A 33 34.41 8.64 0.59
CA ILE A 33 34.06 9.43 -0.59
C ILE A 33 32.55 9.71 -0.65
N CYS A 34 31.71 8.74 -0.25
CA CYS A 34 30.26 8.90 -0.23
C CYS A 34 29.79 9.89 0.85
N ASN A 35 30.55 10.05 1.93
CA ASN A 35 30.22 10.97 3.02
C ASN A 35 30.58 12.44 2.73
N ILE A 36 31.24 12.74 1.60
CA ILE A 36 31.57 14.12 1.21
C ILE A 36 30.29 14.80 0.69
N THR A 37 29.85 15.84 1.40
CA THR A 37 28.57 16.54 1.13
C THR A 37 28.75 17.83 0.32
N THR A 38 29.85 18.54 0.50
CA THR A 38 30.18 19.76 -0.25
C THR A 38 31.06 19.41 -1.44
N LEU A 39 30.54 19.61 -2.65
CA LEU A 39 31.22 19.23 -3.89
C LEU A 39 31.16 20.39 -4.87
N ASP A 40 32.29 20.65 -5.51
CA ASP A 40 32.33 21.36 -6.79
C ASP A 40 32.29 20.37 -7.96
N GLU A 41 32.24 20.89 -9.18
CA GLU A 41 32.20 20.06 -10.39
C GLU A 41 33.38 19.08 -10.52
N ASP A 42 34.58 19.49 -10.12
CA ASP A 42 35.79 18.67 -10.25
C ASP A 42 35.83 17.56 -9.21
N MET A 43 35.32 17.84 -8.00
CA MET A 43 35.08 16.85 -6.96
C MET A 43 34.02 15.83 -7.39
N VAL A 44 32.93 16.25 -8.03
CA VAL A 44 31.92 15.32 -8.58
C VAL A 44 32.53 14.41 -9.63
N LYS A 45 33.29 14.96 -10.60
CA LYS A 45 33.99 14.19 -11.63
C LYS A 45 34.98 13.20 -11.02
N THR A 46 35.74 13.64 -10.02
CA THR A 46 36.71 12.79 -9.32
C THR A 46 36.02 11.67 -8.55
N ARG A 47 34.99 12.00 -7.77
CA ARG A 47 34.16 11.02 -7.06
C ARG A 47 33.57 9.99 -8.02
N ALA A 48 33.05 10.44 -9.16
CA ALA A 48 32.47 9.53 -10.15
C ALA A 48 33.48 8.55 -10.74
N LYS A 49 34.71 9.03 -11.03
CA LYS A 49 35.81 8.16 -11.48
C LYS A 49 36.17 7.14 -10.41
N VAL A 50 36.37 7.58 -9.16
CA VAL A 50 36.76 6.68 -8.08
C VAL A 50 35.67 5.66 -7.76
N LEU A 51 34.40 6.07 -7.73
CA LEU A 51 33.29 5.15 -7.52
C LEU A 51 33.18 4.11 -8.64
N ARG A 52 33.41 4.47 -9.90
CA ARG A 52 33.48 3.48 -10.99
C ARG A 52 34.58 2.45 -10.77
N SER A 53 35.79 2.86 -10.40
CA SER A 53 36.87 1.92 -10.07
C SER A 53 36.54 1.03 -8.87
N ILE A 54 35.82 1.57 -7.87
CA ILE A 54 35.31 0.78 -6.74
C ILE A 54 34.27 -0.25 -7.23
N TYR A 55 33.38 0.11 -8.16
CA TYR A 55 32.39 -0.82 -8.70
C TYR A 55 33.05 -1.93 -9.50
N GLU A 56 34.04 -1.61 -10.32
CA GLU A 56 34.84 -2.59 -11.07
C GLU A 56 35.48 -3.59 -10.11
N PHE A 57 36.15 -3.11 -9.07
CA PHE A 57 36.76 -3.97 -8.04
C PHE A 57 35.71 -4.87 -7.37
N LEU A 58 34.65 -4.28 -6.81
CA LEU A 58 33.62 -5.00 -6.06
C LEU A 58 32.80 -5.96 -6.94
N SER A 59 32.69 -5.71 -8.25
CA SER A 59 31.99 -6.60 -9.17
C SER A 59 32.75 -7.91 -9.42
N THR A 60 34.05 -7.94 -9.18
CA THR A 60 34.90 -9.13 -9.32
C THR A 60 35.21 -9.82 -7.98
N GLU A 61 34.88 -9.15 -6.87
CA GLU A 61 35.15 -9.63 -5.53
C GLU A 61 34.23 -10.82 -5.17
N LYS A 62 34.83 -11.87 -4.60
CA LYS A 62 34.12 -13.10 -4.18
C LYS A 62 33.78 -13.13 -2.69
N ARG A 63 34.49 -12.33 -1.88
CA ARG A 63 34.23 -12.20 -0.45
C ARG A 63 32.89 -11.49 -0.22
N GLU A 64 32.24 -11.82 0.89
CA GLU A 64 30.99 -11.16 1.27
C GLU A 64 31.26 -9.79 1.91
N PHE A 65 30.69 -8.74 1.32
CA PHE A 65 30.82 -7.35 1.78
C PHE A 65 29.49 -6.60 1.91
N ARG A 66 28.36 -7.25 1.63
CA ARG A 66 27.03 -6.62 1.64
C ARG A 66 26.73 -5.92 2.96
N PHE A 67 27.05 -6.57 4.08
CA PHE A 67 26.82 -6.01 5.41
C PHE A 67 27.65 -4.76 5.68
N GLN A 68 28.84 -4.66 5.10
CA GLN A 68 29.72 -3.52 5.26
C GLN A 68 29.20 -2.30 4.46
N LEU A 69 28.58 -2.50 3.30
CA LEU A 69 28.00 -1.41 2.51
C LEU A 69 26.52 -1.14 2.81
N ARG A 70 25.93 -1.85 3.78
CA ARG A 70 24.53 -1.67 4.15
C ARG A 70 24.25 -0.23 4.57
N GLY A 71 23.27 0.39 3.92
CA GLY A 71 22.83 1.75 4.24
C GLY A 71 23.75 2.86 3.74
N VAL A 72 24.83 2.53 3.03
CA VAL A 72 25.69 3.53 2.38
C VAL A 72 24.99 4.03 1.12
N SER A 73 24.80 5.34 1.01
CA SER A 73 24.34 5.97 -0.23
C SER A 73 25.52 6.07 -1.18
N PHE A 74 25.64 5.16 -2.13
CA PHE A 74 26.78 5.12 -3.04
C PHE A 74 26.40 4.95 -4.51
N VAL A 75 25.16 4.57 -4.86
CA VAL A 75 24.72 4.52 -6.25
C VAL A 75 24.61 5.94 -6.80
N MET A 76 25.36 6.25 -7.86
CA MET A 76 25.37 7.58 -8.46
C MET A 76 24.15 7.79 -9.34
N VAL A 77 23.44 8.90 -9.14
CA VAL A 77 22.35 9.39 -9.99
C VAL A 77 22.53 10.88 -10.25
N GLU A 78 21.74 11.45 -11.16
CA GLU A 78 21.80 12.89 -11.51
C GLU A 78 23.24 13.30 -11.84
N GLU A 79 23.86 12.60 -12.80
CA GLU A 79 25.24 12.83 -13.26
C GLU A 79 26.31 12.76 -12.14
N GLY A 80 26.00 12.06 -11.05
CA GLY A 80 26.91 11.87 -9.93
C GLY A 80 26.82 12.96 -8.87
N TRP A 81 25.93 13.94 -9.01
CA TRP A 81 25.65 14.93 -7.97
C TRP A 81 25.00 14.30 -6.73
N LYS A 82 24.12 13.34 -6.95
CA LYS A 82 23.37 12.66 -5.90
C LYS A 82 23.79 11.20 -5.76
N LEU A 83 23.90 10.76 -4.52
CA LEU A 83 24.13 9.36 -4.17
C LEU A 83 22.90 8.80 -3.47
N LEU A 84 22.53 7.58 -3.84
CA LEU A 84 21.39 6.85 -3.28
C LEU A 84 21.83 5.52 -2.71
N LYS A 85 21.04 5.01 -1.77
CA LYS A 85 21.22 3.62 -1.32
C LYS A 85 20.75 2.67 -2.43
N PRO A 86 21.31 1.46 -2.54
CA PRO A 86 20.85 0.46 -3.50
C PRO A 86 19.34 0.20 -3.44
N GLU A 87 18.76 0.20 -2.25
CA GLU A 87 17.33 -0.01 -2.03
C GLU A 87 16.44 1.15 -2.52
N GLU A 88 17.02 2.31 -2.82
CA GLU A 88 16.33 3.48 -3.39
C GLU A 88 16.42 3.53 -4.92
N VAL A 89 16.96 2.48 -5.53
CA VAL A 89 17.15 2.33 -6.97
C VAL A 89 16.51 1.03 -7.46
N VAL A 90 15.94 1.05 -8.66
CA VAL A 90 15.44 -0.14 -9.36
C VAL A 90 15.93 -0.17 -10.81
N ILE A 91 16.05 -1.35 -11.40
CA ILE A 91 16.51 -1.50 -12.79
C ILE A 91 15.48 -0.95 -13.78
N ASN A 92 14.21 -1.34 -13.60
CA ASN A 92 13.10 -0.92 -14.44
C ASN A 92 12.10 -0.12 -13.62
N LEU A 93 11.91 1.14 -14.00
CA LEU A 93 10.97 2.06 -13.38
C LEU A 93 10.11 2.72 -14.45
N GLU A 94 8.83 2.37 -14.49
CA GLU A 94 7.85 3.10 -15.28
C GLU A 94 7.50 4.42 -14.59
N TYR A 95 7.23 5.46 -15.38
CA TYR A 95 6.89 6.80 -14.88
C TYR A 95 7.94 7.37 -13.92
N GLU A 96 9.23 7.20 -14.23
CA GLU A 96 10.37 7.60 -13.39
C GLU A 96 10.23 9.02 -12.79
N SER A 97 9.74 9.99 -13.57
CA SER A 97 9.55 11.37 -13.11
C SER A 97 8.58 11.50 -11.93
N ASP A 98 7.59 10.61 -11.83
CA ASP A 98 6.60 10.63 -10.73
C ASP A 98 7.20 10.10 -9.42
N PHE A 99 8.30 9.35 -9.46
CA PHE A 99 8.90 8.74 -8.27
C PHE A 99 10.05 9.55 -7.67
N LYS A 100 10.61 10.52 -8.41
CA LYS A 100 11.64 11.42 -7.88
C LYS A 100 11.04 12.38 -6.84
N PRO A 101 11.78 12.71 -5.76
CA PRO A 101 13.16 12.32 -5.45
C PRO A 101 13.27 11.05 -4.58
N TYR A 102 12.23 10.22 -4.51
CA TYR A 102 12.13 9.12 -3.55
C TYR A 102 12.65 7.79 -4.09
N LEU A 103 12.44 7.48 -5.37
CA LEU A 103 12.93 6.24 -6.01
C LEU A 103 13.42 6.55 -7.42
N TYR A 104 14.54 5.94 -7.80
CA TYR A 104 15.20 6.21 -9.08
C TYR A 104 15.36 4.95 -9.92
N LYS A 105 15.40 5.13 -11.23
CA LYS A 105 15.87 4.12 -12.16
C LYS A 105 17.40 4.07 -12.13
N LEU A 106 17.99 2.89 -12.24
CA LEU A 106 19.43 2.75 -12.39
C LEU A 106 19.88 3.44 -13.68
N PRO A 107 20.83 4.40 -13.62
CA PRO A 107 21.36 5.05 -14.82
C PRO A 107 22.01 4.06 -15.77
N LEU A 108 21.84 4.28 -17.08
CA LEU A 108 22.31 3.37 -18.13
C LEU A 108 23.83 3.20 -18.10
N GLU A 109 24.56 4.25 -17.73
CA GLU A 109 26.01 4.27 -17.61
C GLU A 109 26.53 3.34 -16.50
N LEU A 110 25.66 2.97 -15.57
CA LEU A 110 25.95 2.03 -14.48
C LEU A 110 25.37 0.64 -14.74
N GLY A 111 24.76 0.42 -15.91
CA GLY A 111 24.13 -0.84 -16.28
C GLY A 111 25.08 -2.03 -16.25
N THR A 112 26.37 -1.85 -16.53
CA THR A 112 27.39 -2.91 -16.44
C THR A 112 27.58 -3.45 -15.03
N PHE A 113 27.28 -2.65 -14.00
CA PHE A 113 27.41 -3.00 -12.59
C PHE A 113 26.08 -3.45 -11.95
N HIS A 114 25.05 -3.71 -12.76
CA HIS A 114 23.72 -4.03 -12.22
C HIS A 114 23.71 -5.22 -11.26
N GLN A 115 24.55 -6.25 -11.48
CA GLN A 115 24.65 -7.40 -10.58
C GLN A 115 25.21 -7.02 -9.21
N LEU A 116 26.19 -6.11 -9.16
CA LEU A 116 26.72 -5.56 -7.90
C LEU A 116 25.60 -4.84 -7.13
N PHE A 117 24.83 -3.99 -7.80
CA PHE A 117 23.74 -3.27 -7.14
C PHE A 117 22.62 -4.20 -6.68
N LYS A 118 22.28 -5.22 -7.47
CA LYS A 118 21.32 -6.26 -7.06
C LYS A 118 21.80 -7.03 -5.83
N HIS A 119 23.07 -7.41 -5.78
CA HIS A 119 23.67 -8.04 -4.59
C HIS A 119 23.51 -7.19 -3.34
N LEU A 120 23.52 -5.87 -3.49
CA LEU A 120 23.43 -4.90 -2.40
C LEU A 120 22.01 -4.44 -2.06
N GLY A 121 21.01 -4.70 -2.90
CA GLY A 121 19.59 -4.43 -2.58
C GLY A 121 18.79 -3.69 -3.65
N THR A 122 19.37 -3.39 -4.82
CA THR A 122 18.61 -2.88 -5.97
C THR A 122 17.71 -3.98 -6.53
N GLU A 123 16.45 -3.65 -6.78
CA GLU A 123 15.46 -4.59 -7.29
C GLU A 123 15.25 -4.43 -8.81
N ASP A 124 14.79 -5.48 -9.49
CA ASP A 124 14.50 -5.40 -10.94
C ASP A 124 13.33 -4.45 -11.24
N ILE A 125 12.31 -4.48 -10.39
CA ILE A 125 11.12 -3.61 -10.38
C ILE A 125 10.80 -3.22 -8.94
N ILE A 126 9.93 -2.23 -8.75
CA ILE A 126 9.56 -1.76 -7.41
C ILE A 126 8.94 -2.90 -6.58
N SER A 127 9.52 -3.15 -5.40
CA SER A 127 9.00 -4.14 -4.44
C SER A 127 7.93 -3.56 -3.51
N THR A 128 7.16 -4.45 -2.87
CA THR A 128 6.19 -4.08 -1.80
C THR A 128 6.84 -3.18 -0.76
N LYS A 129 8.07 -3.53 -0.34
CA LYS A 129 8.83 -2.81 0.67
C LYS A 129 9.15 -1.38 0.21
N GLN A 130 9.62 -1.24 -1.02
CA GLN A 130 9.97 0.06 -1.59
C GLN A 130 8.74 0.98 -1.71
N TYR A 131 7.56 0.46 -2.09
CA TYR A 131 6.33 1.25 -2.08
C TYR A 131 6.01 1.78 -0.67
N VAL A 132 6.08 0.93 0.36
CA VAL A 132 5.82 1.32 1.76
C VAL A 132 6.86 2.34 2.25
N GLU A 133 8.14 2.14 1.93
CA GLU A 133 9.22 3.05 2.30
C GLU A 133 9.12 4.42 1.63
N VAL A 134 8.69 4.48 0.37
CA VAL A 134 8.42 5.76 -0.32
C VAL A 134 7.29 6.51 0.39
N LEU A 135 6.16 5.84 0.69
CA LEU A 135 5.05 6.45 1.43
C LEU A 135 5.49 6.93 2.83
N GLY A 136 6.29 6.13 3.52
CA GLY A 136 6.84 6.48 4.83
C GLY A 136 7.78 7.68 4.79
N ARG A 137 8.63 7.80 3.76
CA ARG A 137 9.52 8.96 3.56
C ARG A 137 8.74 10.23 3.25
N ILE A 138 7.72 10.16 2.38
CA ILE A 138 6.84 11.30 2.10
C ILE A 138 6.09 11.74 3.37
N PHE A 139 5.55 10.79 4.14
CA PHE A 139 4.91 11.11 5.42
C PHE A 139 5.86 11.79 6.40
N LYS A 140 7.10 11.29 6.51
CA LYS A 140 8.13 11.87 7.40
C LYS A 140 8.51 13.29 6.98
N ASN A 141 8.66 13.54 5.68
CA ASN A 141 9.02 14.86 5.15
C ASN A 141 7.87 15.87 5.31
N SER A 142 6.63 15.43 5.10
CA SER A 142 5.44 16.28 5.25
C SER A 142 4.98 16.46 6.70
N GLU A 143 5.44 15.62 7.63
CA GLU A 143 4.98 15.59 9.03
C GLU A 143 3.46 15.43 9.16
N GLY A 144 2.81 14.75 8.19
CA GLY A 144 1.36 14.60 8.14
C GLY A 144 0.59 15.87 7.75
N LYS A 145 1.27 16.89 7.23
CA LYS A 145 0.64 18.08 6.64
C LYS A 145 0.07 17.77 5.26
N GLN A 146 -0.67 18.74 4.71
CA GLN A 146 -1.18 18.64 3.35
C GLN A 146 -0.02 18.59 2.36
N LEU A 147 -0.05 17.62 1.46
CA LEU A 147 0.98 17.41 0.46
C LEU A 147 0.85 18.42 -0.67
N ASP A 148 1.99 18.80 -1.25
CA ASP A 148 1.99 19.59 -2.48
C ASP A 148 1.55 18.73 -3.69
N PRO A 149 1.19 19.34 -4.82
CA PRO A 149 0.69 18.61 -5.98
C PRO A 149 1.66 17.57 -6.57
N ASN A 150 2.97 17.80 -6.49
CA ASN A 150 3.98 16.85 -6.97
C ASN A 150 4.11 15.67 -6.00
N GLU A 151 4.19 15.92 -4.69
CA GLU A 151 4.18 14.84 -3.69
C GLU A 151 2.91 13.98 -3.80
N MET A 152 1.74 14.61 -3.95
CA MET A 152 0.49 13.89 -4.13
C MET A 152 0.47 13.07 -5.43
N ARG A 153 1.10 13.54 -6.52
CA ARG A 153 1.26 12.76 -7.75
C ARG A 153 2.08 11.51 -7.50
N THR A 154 3.20 11.62 -6.78
CA THR A 154 4.02 10.48 -6.36
C THR A 154 3.22 9.50 -5.51
N VAL A 155 2.51 9.99 -4.48
CA VAL A 155 1.67 9.15 -3.61
C VAL A 155 0.63 8.38 -4.42
N LYS A 156 -0.10 9.05 -5.32
CA LYS A 156 -1.10 8.40 -6.19
C LYS A 156 -0.47 7.31 -7.06
N ARG A 157 0.73 7.53 -7.60
CA ARG A 157 1.47 6.55 -8.41
C ARG A 157 1.91 5.34 -7.57
N VAL A 158 2.47 5.59 -6.39
CA VAL A 158 2.93 4.57 -5.45
C VAL A 158 1.77 3.70 -4.97
N VAL A 159 0.63 4.31 -4.61
CA VAL A 159 -0.59 3.59 -4.22
C VAL A 159 -1.11 2.74 -5.39
N SER A 160 -1.13 3.28 -6.61
CA SER A 160 -1.49 2.51 -7.80
C SER A 160 -0.64 1.25 -7.94
N GLY A 161 0.68 1.40 -7.83
CA GLY A 161 1.64 0.31 -7.93
C GLY A 161 1.43 -0.75 -6.85
N LEU A 162 1.31 -0.35 -5.59
CA LEU A 162 1.06 -1.26 -4.46
C LEU A 162 -0.24 -2.06 -4.63
N PHE A 163 -1.33 -1.41 -5.02
CA PHE A 163 -2.62 -2.06 -5.20
C PHE A 163 -2.62 -3.00 -6.42
N LYS A 164 -1.93 -2.65 -7.51
CA LYS A 164 -1.74 -3.55 -8.66
C LYS A 164 -0.85 -4.74 -8.30
N SER A 165 0.19 -4.55 -7.49
CA SER A 165 0.98 -5.66 -6.96
C SER A 165 0.12 -6.60 -6.11
N LEU A 166 -0.74 -6.05 -5.26
CA LEU A 166 -1.68 -6.82 -4.43
C LEU A 166 -2.72 -7.57 -5.29
N GLN A 167 -3.14 -7.01 -6.42
CA GLN A 167 -3.99 -7.70 -7.40
C GLN A 167 -3.27 -8.88 -8.05
N ASN A 168 -2.02 -8.68 -8.49
CA ASN A 168 -1.30 -9.64 -9.30
C ASN A 168 -0.74 -10.81 -8.47
N ASP A 169 -0.29 -10.55 -7.23
CA ASP A 169 0.29 -11.56 -6.34
C ASP A 169 -0.12 -11.30 -4.88
N SER A 170 -1.42 -11.48 -4.60
CA SER A 170 -2.01 -11.14 -3.31
C SER A 170 -1.37 -11.88 -2.12
N VAL A 171 -0.99 -13.15 -2.31
CA VAL A 171 -0.40 -13.97 -1.24
C VAL A 171 0.98 -13.44 -0.87
N LYS A 172 1.85 -13.21 -1.87
CA LYS A 172 3.20 -12.68 -1.63
C LYS A 172 3.14 -11.30 -0.99
N VAL A 173 2.38 -10.37 -1.58
CA VAL A 173 2.30 -8.99 -1.09
C VAL A 173 1.71 -8.93 0.32
N ARG A 174 0.71 -9.76 0.63
CA ARG A 174 0.18 -9.86 1.98
C ARG A 174 1.22 -10.37 2.98
N ASN A 175 1.96 -11.42 2.63
CA ASN A 175 3.05 -11.93 3.47
C ASN A 175 4.15 -10.87 3.68
N ASP A 176 4.54 -10.15 2.63
CA ASP A 176 5.49 -9.04 2.71
C ASP A 176 5.01 -7.99 3.71
N LEU A 177 3.75 -7.54 3.59
CA LEU A 177 3.15 -6.54 4.47
C LEU A 177 3.04 -7.03 5.94
N GLU A 178 2.75 -8.30 6.17
CA GLU A 178 2.69 -8.89 7.53
C GLU A 178 4.08 -9.01 8.17
N ASN A 179 5.12 -9.25 7.36
CA ASN A 179 6.50 -9.37 7.84
C ASN A 179 7.17 -8.03 8.16
N MET A 180 6.65 -6.91 7.64
CA MET A 180 7.15 -5.56 7.88
C MET A 180 6.70 -4.99 9.23
N ARG A 181 7.01 -5.66 10.35
CA ARG A 181 6.51 -5.30 11.69
C ARG A 181 6.87 -3.89 12.16
N ASP A 182 7.98 -3.34 11.66
CA ASP A 182 8.47 -2.00 12.03
C ASP A 182 7.95 -0.88 11.12
N PHE A 183 7.26 -1.21 10.03
CA PHE A 183 6.75 -0.22 9.08
C PHE A 183 5.27 0.04 9.28
N ALA A 184 4.91 1.33 9.37
CA ALA A 184 3.54 1.76 9.24
C ALA A 184 3.22 1.97 7.75
N LEU A 185 2.10 1.42 7.29
CA LEU A 185 1.55 1.75 5.99
C LEU A 185 0.77 3.07 6.09
N TYR A 186 1.16 4.04 5.26
CA TYR A 186 0.46 5.31 5.11
C TYR A 186 -0.26 5.36 3.77
N LEU A 187 -1.51 5.82 3.75
CA LEU A 187 -2.29 6.00 2.54
C LEU A 187 -2.85 7.43 2.46
N PRO A 188 -3.15 7.93 1.25
CA PRO A 188 -3.67 9.27 1.04
C PRO A 188 -5.11 9.41 1.53
N SER A 189 -5.37 10.43 2.34
CA SER A 189 -6.70 10.85 2.73
C SER A 189 -7.33 11.81 1.71
N GLN A 190 -8.65 12.00 1.79
CA GLN A 190 -9.38 12.93 0.91
C GLN A 190 -8.97 14.40 1.07
N ASP A 191 -8.45 14.79 2.24
CA ASP A 191 -7.92 16.14 2.49
C ASP A 191 -6.47 16.34 2.01
N GLY A 192 -5.92 15.36 1.30
CA GLY A 192 -4.62 15.46 0.64
C GLY A 192 -3.41 15.26 1.56
N ARG A 193 -3.58 14.50 2.64
CA ARG A 193 -2.52 14.15 3.60
C ARG A 193 -2.18 12.67 3.50
N LEU A 194 -1.05 12.26 4.06
CA LEU A 194 -0.76 10.85 4.32
C LEU A 194 -1.10 10.51 5.77
N VAL A 195 -1.87 9.43 5.94
CA VAL A 195 -2.34 8.98 7.25
C VAL A 195 -2.13 7.48 7.36
N LYS A 196 -1.91 6.97 8.59
CA LYS A 196 -1.86 5.53 8.84
C LYS A 196 -3.10 4.85 8.26
N SER A 197 -2.87 3.84 7.44
CA SER A 197 -3.90 3.14 6.67
C SER A 197 -5.03 2.60 7.55
N SER A 198 -4.70 2.08 8.74
CA SER A 198 -5.68 1.52 9.69
C SER A 198 -6.62 2.53 10.34
N ILE A 199 -6.32 3.83 10.27
CA ILE A 199 -7.18 4.91 10.81
C ILE A 199 -8.16 5.39 9.74
N LEU A 200 -7.78 5.28 8.47
CA LEU A 200 -8.60 5.72 7.35
C LEU A 200 -9.86 4.89 7.20
N VAL A 201 -10.89 5.52 6.66
CA VAL A 201 -12.16 4.89 6.31
C VAL A 201 -12.29 4.81 4.80
N PHE A 202 -12.45 3.61 4.28
CA PHE A 202 -12.80 3.35 2.90
C PHE A 202 -14.33 3.31 2.76
N ASP A 203 -14.86 4.08 1.82
CA ASP A 203 -16.27 4.01 1.45
C ASP A 203 -16.50 2.70 0.68
N ASP A 204 -17.06 1.69 1.34
CA ASP A 204 -17.47 0.41 0.73
C ASP A 204 -18.98 0.33 0.50
N ALA A 205 -19.70 1.39 0.87
CA ALA A 205 -21.16 1.42 0.92
C ALA A 205 -21.67 2.73 0.30
N PRO A 206 -21.47 2.92 -1.03
CA PRO A 206 -21.74 4.18 -1.70
C PRO A 206 -23.22 4.56 -1.70
N HIS A 207 -24.12 3.61 -1.39
CA HIS A 207 -25.56 3.86 -1.22
C HIS A 207 -25.87 4.75 -0.01
N TYR A 208 -24.97 4.85 0.99
CA TYR A 208 -25.13 5.79 2.10
C TYR A 208 -24.76 7.23 1.73
N LYS A 209 -24.10 7.47 0.60
CA LYS A 209 -23.58 8.78 0.21
C LYS A 209 -24.65 9.88 0.18
N SER A 210 -25.88 9.57 -0.24
CA SER A 210 -26.99 10.54 -0.25
C SER A 210 -27.55 10.84 1.14
N ARG A 211 -27.30 9.97 2.13
CA ARG A 211 -27.75 10.10 3.51
C ARG A 211 -26.72 10.78 4.41
N ILE A 212 -25.46 10.77 4.01
CA ILE A 212 -24.37 11.41 4.72
C ILE A 212 -24.29 12.87 4.28
N GLN A 213 -24.54 13.80 5.21
CA GLN A 213 -24.39 15.23 4.96
C GLN A 213 -23.13 15.75 5.66
N GLY A 214 -22.28 16.46 4.90
CA GLY A 214 -21.08 17.09 5.46
C GLY A 214 -19.99 16.13 5.94
N ASN A 215 -19.23 16.56 6.94
CA ASN A 215 -18.10 15.82 7.49
C ASN A 215 -18.56 14.91 8.63
N ILE A 216 -18.33 13.60 8.49
CA ILE A 216 -18.72 12.58 9.48
C ILE A 216 -17.72 12.47 10.65
N GLY A 217 -16.71 13.35 10.71
CA GLY A 217 -15.69 13.35 11.76
C GLY A 217 -14.67 12.21 11.63
N VAL A 218 -14.62 11.52 10.49
CA VAL A 218 -13.63 10.49 10.18
C VAL A 218 -12.78 10.88 8.97
N GLN A 219 -11.56 10.36 8.92
CA GLN A 219 -10.66 10.59 7.80
C GLN A 219 -10.90 9.55 6.71
N MET A 220 -11.46 10.01 5.60
CA MET A 220 -11.76 9.16 4.45
C MET A 220 -10.51 8.91 3.61
N LEU A 221 -10.33 7.68 3.14
CA LEU A 221 -9.35 7.34 2.10
C LEU A 221 -9.71 8.10 0.82
N VAL A 222 -8.69 8.59 0.10
CA VAL A 222 -8.90 9.20 -1.22
C VAL A 222 -9.64 8.22 -2.14
N ASP A 223 -10.46 8.76 -3.05
CA ASP A 223 -11.07 7.95 -4.09
C ASP A 223 -9.97 7.27 -4.92
N LEU A 224 -9.95 5.93 -4.91
CA LEU A 224 -8.94 5.12 -5.57
C LEU A 224 -8.95 5.29 -7.10
N SER A 225 -10.03 5.81 -7.69
CA SER A 225 -10.03 6.21 -9.10
C SER A 225 -9.04 7.33 -9.40
N GLN A 226 -8.74 8.18 -8.42
CA GLN A 226 -7.69 9.20 -8.52
C GLN A 226 -6.27 8.62 -8.40
N CYS A 227 -6.14 7.36 -7.98
CA CYS A 227 -4.88 6.62 -7.89
C CYS A 227 -4.67 5.69 -9.09
N TYR A 228 -5.23 6.02 -10.26
CA TYR A 228 -5.06 5.26 -11.51
C TYR A 228 -5.54 3.80 -11.43
N LEU A 229 -6.55 3.51 -10.58
CA LEU A 229 -7.13 2.17 -10.38
C LEU A 229 -8.51 1.99 -11.06
N GLY A 230 -8.86 2.86 -12.01
CA GLY A 230 -10.17 2.83 -12.67
C GLY A 230 -11.33 3.24 -11.76
N LYS A 231 -12.57 3.12 -12.23
CA LYS A 231 -13.78 3.57 -11.52
C LYS A 231 -14.63 2.42 -10.95
N ASP A 232 -14.16 1.18 -11.05
CA ASP A 232 -14.90 0.02 -10.54
C ASP A 232 -14.78 -0.05 -9.01
N HIS A 233 -15.83 0.39 -8.34
CA HIS A 233 -15.90 0.41 -6.89
C HIS A 233 -15.92 -0.98 -6.26
N GLY A 234 -16.58 -1.96 -6.90
CA GLY A 234 -16.59 -3.34 -6.41
C GLY A 234 -15.19 -3.97 -6.47
N PHE A 235 -14.43 -3.63 -7.51
CA PHE A 235 -13.02 -3.99 -7.61
C PHE A 235 -12.16 -3.32 -6.53
N HIS A 236 -12.39 -2.03 -6.23
CA HIS A 236 -11.71 -1.33 -5.14
C HIS A 236 -11.97 -1.98 -3.77
N THR A 237 -13.22 -2.35 -3.48
CA THR A 237 -13.59 -3.07 -2.26
C THR A 237 -12.84 -4.41 -2.15
N LYS A 238 -12.73 -5.17 -3.25
CA LYS A 238 -11.95 -6.41 -3.27
C LYS A 238 -10.47 -6.17 -2.91
N LEU A 239 -9.84 -5.13 -3.47
CA LEU A 239 -8.45 -4.79 -3.17
C LEU A 239 -8.23 -4.41 -1.71
N ILE A 240 -9.12 -3.60 -1.14
CA ILE A 240 -9.07 -3.23 0.29
C ILE A 240 -9.15 -4.48 1.17
N MET A 241 -9.99 -5.45 0.81
CA MET A 241 -10.14 -6.70 1.56
C MET A 241 -8.91 -7.61 1.51
N LEU A 242 -8.02 -7.46 0.53
CA LEU A 242 -6.77 -8.22 0.43
C LEU A 242 -5.71 -7.76 1.44
N PHE A 243 -5.80 -6.54 1.98
CA PHE A 243 -4.85 -6.07 2.99
C PHE A 243 -4.91 -6.90 4.29
N PRO A 244 -3.78 -7.08 5.00
CA PRO A 244 -3.77 -7.62 6.35
C PRO A 244 -4.65 -6.79 7.29
N GLN A 245 -5.36 -7.45 8.21
CA GLN A 245 -6.35 -6.80 9.08
C GLN A 245 -5.79 -5.59 9.86
N LYS A 246 -4.53 -5.65 10.31
CA LYS A 246 -3.88 -4.57 11.07
C LYS A 246 -3.56 -3.33 10.23
N LEU A 247 -3.45 -3.48 8.92
CA LEU A 247 -3.09 -2.42 7.98
C LEU A 247 -4.28 -1.96 7.13
N ARG A 248 -5.37 -2.71 7.13
CA ARG A 248 -6.54 -2.44 6.30
C ARG A 248 -7.27 -1.17 6.77
N PRO A 249 -7.65 -0.26 5.86
CA PRO A 249 -8.61 0.80 6.16
C PRO A 249 -9.92 0.23 6.71
N ARG A 250 -10.56 0.96 7.62
CA ARG A 250 -11.87 0.60 8.16
C ARG A 250 -12.92 0.74 7.06
N LEU A 251 -13.90 -0.14 7.06
CA LEU A 251 -15.01 -0.05 6.11
C LEU A 251 -16.05 0.95 6.64
N LEU A 252 -16.58 1.80 5.77
CA LEU A 252 -17.65 2.74 6.11
C LEU A 252 -18.88 2.00 6.66
N SER A 253 -19.28 0.89 6.02
CA SER A 253 -20.36 0.03 6.49
C SER A 253 -20.14 -0.52 7.90
N SER A 254 -18.87 -0.71 8.30
CA SER A 254 -18.53 -1.25 9.63
C SER A 254 -18.67 -0.20 10.74
N ILE A 255 -18.55 1.08 10.40
CA ILE A 255 -18.60 2.19 11.37
C ILE A 255 -19.97 2.85 11.43
N LEU A 256 -20.80 2.65 10.42
CA LEU A 256 -22.16 3.14 10.40
C LEU A 256 -23.12 2.14 11.04
N GLU A 257 -24.15 2.68 11.66
CA GLU A 257 -25.27 1.93 12.22
C GLU A 257 -26.56 2.67 11.83
N GLU A 258 -27.49 1.92 11.27
CA GLU A 258 -28.83 2.43 10.99
C GLU A 258 -29.73 2.09 12.17
N GLN A 259 -30.27 3.12 12.83
CA GLN A 259 -31.19 2.97 13.95
C GLN A 259 -32.57 3.48 13.54
N LEU A 260 -33.61 2.75 13.94
CA LEU A 260 -34.98 3.21 13.84
C LEU A 260 -35.21 4.29 14.89
N ASP A 261 -35.81 5.41 14.51
CA ASP A 261 -36.11 6.48 15.47
C ASP A 261 -37.24 6.01 16.41
N GLU A 262 -36.93 5.92 17.70
CA GLU A 262 -37.82 5.39 18.75
C GLU A 262 -38.84 6.39 19.27
N GLU A 263 -38.91 7.62 18.70
CA GLU A 263 -40.03 8.54 18.94
C GLU A 263 -41.31 7.97 18.30
N SER A 264 -41.83 6.94 18.96
CA SER A 264 -43.06 6.17 18.74
C SER A 264 -43.53 6.19 17.28
N PRO A 265 -43.06 5.25 16.42
CA PRO A 265 -43.65 5.11 15.11
C PRO A 265 -45.15 4.79 15.32
N LYS A 266 -46.01 5.70 14.84
CA LYS A 266 -47.46 5.51 14.93
C LYS A 266 -47.82 4.29 14.10
N ILE A 267 -48.49 3.32 14.73
CA ILE A 267 -48.98 2.14 14.02
C ILE A 267 -49.90 2.62 12.89
N CYS A 268 -49.83 1.95 11.75
CA CYS A 268 -50.66 2.25 10.59
C CYS A 268 -52.13 2.44 11.01
N GLN A 269 -52.76 3.52 10.54
CA GLN A 269 -54.18 3.82 10.79
C GLN A 269 -55.14 2.67 10.44
N PHE A 270 -54.74 1.77 9.54
CA PHE A 270 -55.53 0.60 9.15
C PHE A 270 -55.30 -0.63 10.04
N GLY A 271 -54.29 -0.62 10.91
CA GLY A 271 -53.98 -1.70 11.86
C GLY A 271 -54.00 -3.08 11.20
N ALA A 272 -54.82 -3.98 11.74
CA ALA A 272 -55.00 -5.35 11.24
C ALA A 272 -55.69 -5.44 9.85
N LEU A 273 -56.33 -4.37 9.38
CA LEU A 273 -56.95 -4.28 8.06
C LEU A 273 -55.99 -3.70 7.00
N CYS A 274 -54.72 -3.48 7.35
CA CYS A 274 -53.72 -2.97 6.42
C CYS A 274 -53.42 -4.01 5.33
N SER A 275 -53.90 -3.74 4.11
CA SER A 275 -53.70 -4.61 2.94
C SER A 275 -52.22 -4.84 2.62
N LEU A 276 -51.37 -3.83 2.82
CA LEU A 276 -49.93 -3.93 2.61
C LEU A 276 -49.28 -4.88 3.63
N GLN A 277 -49.62 -4.73 4.92
CA GLN A 277 -49.11 -5.60 5.99
C GLN A 277 -49.51 -7.05 5.72
N GLY A 278 -50.80 -7.30 5.45
CA GLY A 278 -51.30 -8.64 5.18
C GLY A 278 -50.65 -9.26 3.94
N ARG A 279 -50.51 -8.51 2.85
CA ARG A 279 -49.86 -8.99 1.63
C ARG A 279 -48.38 -9.31 1.83
N LEU A 280 -47.63 -8.45 2.53
CA LEU A 280 -46.21 -8.69 2.82
C LEU A 280 -46.03 -9.86 3.79
N GLN A 281 -46.90 -9.99 4.80
CA GLN A 281 -46.89 -11.13 5.71
C GLN A 281 -47.10 -12.44 4.96
N LEU A 282 -48.11 -12.50 4.07
CA LEU A 282 -48.36 -13.68 3.23
C LEU A 282 -47.18 -13.99 2.30
N LEU A 283 -46.56 -12.97 1.71
CA LEU A 283 -45.40 -13.14 0.82
C LEU A 283 -44.18 -13.69 1.57
N LEU A 284 -43.81 -13.09 2.70
CA LEU A 284 -42.63 -13.47 3.48
C LEU A 284 -42.80 -14.83 4.16
N SER A 285 -44.04 -15.23 4.47
CA SER A 285 -44.37 -16.57 4.97
C SER A 285 -44.68 -17.59 3.87
N SER A 286 -44.57 -17.21 2.58
CA SER A 286 -44.86 -18.10 1.45
C SER A 286 -43.77 -19.15 1.24
N GLU A 287 -44.15 -20.32 0.72
CA GLU A 287 -43.21 -21.39 0.42
C GLU A 287 -42.23 -21.02 -0.68
N GLN A 288 -42.68 -20.20 -1.64
CA GLN A 288 -41.86 -19.75 -2.76
C GLN A 288 -40.75 -18.81 -2.27
N PHE A 289 -41.07 -17.88 -1.37
CA PHE A 289 -40.08 -16.96 -0.79
C PHE A 289 -39.02 -17.72 0.02
N ILE A 290 -39.46 -18.64 0.88
CA ILE A 290 -38.57 -19.49 1.67
C ILE A 290 -37.69 -20.37 0.77
N THR A 291 -38.27 -20.96 -0.27
CA THR A 291 -37.51 -21.76 -1.26
C THR A 291 -36.47 -20.90 -1.98
N GLY A 292 -36.80 -19.64 -2.30
CA GLY A 292 -35.88 -18.67 -2.86
C GLY A 292 -34.70 -18.39 -1.93
N LEU A 293 -34.96 -18.13 -0.65
CA LEU A 293 -33.91 -17.95 0.37
C LEU A 293 -33.00 -19.16 0.48
N ILE A 294 -33.56 -20.38 0.52
CA ILE A 294 -32.78 -21.62 0.56
C ILE A 294 -31.86 -21.71 -0.67
N ARG A 295 -32.35 -21.35 -1.87
CA ARG A 295 -31.53 -21.37 -3.09
C ARG A 295 -30.40 -20.35 -3.07
N ILE A 296 -30.62 -19.15 -2.53
CA ILE A 296 -29.57 -18.14 -2.36
C ILE A 296 -28.50 -18.65 -1.37
N MET A 297 -28.92 -19.22 -0.24
CA MET A 297 -28.01 -19.81 0.74
C MET A 297 -27.20 -20.97 0.17
N LYS A 298 -27.80 -21.78 -0.72
CA LYS A 298 -27.09 -22.84 -1.48
C LYS A 298 -26.00 -22.21 -2.33
N HIS A 299 -26.37 -21.26 -3.19
CA HIS A 299 -25.47 -20.63 -4.16
C HIS A 299 -24.29 -19.89 -3.52
N GLU A 300 -24.49 -19.17 -2.41
CA GLU A 300 -23.41 -18.43 -1.73
C GLU A 300 -22.39 -19.35 -1.02
N ASN A 301 -22.73 -20.62 -0.77
CA ASN A 301 -21.95 -21.47 0.14
C ASN A 301 -21.92 -22.95 -0.28
N ASP A 302 -21.76 -23.23 -1.58
CA ASP A 302 -21.89 -24.57 -2.20
C ASP A 302 -21.15 -25.70 -1.45
N ASN A 303 -19.94 -25.47 -0.93
CA ASN A 303 -19.16 -26.49 -0.22
C ASN A 303 -19.56 -26.70 1.25
N ALA A 304 -20.16 -25.70 1.92
CA ALA A 304 -20.56 -25.78 3.33
C ALA A 304 -22.07 -26.09 3.51
N PHE A 305 -22.87 -25.84 2.47
CA PHE A 305 -24.31 -26.08 2.49
C PHE A 305 -24.64 -27.58 2.54
N LEU A 306 -23.90 -28.43 1.81
CA LEU A 306 -24.10 -29.90 1.83
C LEU A 306 -23.93 -30.51 3.23
N ALA A 307 -23.09 -29.90 4.09
CA ALA A 307 -22.89 -30.34 5.47
C ALA A 307 -23.95 -29.80 6.47
N ASN A 308 -24.76 -28.81 6.07
CA ASN A 308 -25.69 -28.08 6.96
C ASN A 308 -27.10 -27.89 6.37
N GLU A 309 -27.47 -28.60 5.29
CA GLU A 309 -28.75 -28.44 4.59
C GLU A 309 -29.94 -28.57 5.53
N GLU A 310 -29.91 -29.54 6.44
CA GLU A 310 -30.99 -29.76 7.40
C GLU A 310 -31.15 -28.60 8.40
N LYS A 311 -30.03 -27.97 8.81
CA LYS A 311 -30.07 -26.77 9.68
C LYS A 311 -30.60 -25.56 8.94
N ALA A 312 -30.22 -25.37 7.68
CA ALA A 312 -30.71 -24.27 6.85
C ALA A 312 -32.22 -24.37 6.60
N ILE A 313 -32.71 -25.59 6.33
CA ILE A 313 -34.15 -25.87 6.18
C ILE A 313 -34.89 -25.61 7.50
N ARG A 314 -34.36 -26.06 8.64
CA ARG A 314 -34.96 -25.80 9.96
C ARG A 314 -35.01 -24.31 10.29
N LEU A 315 -33.94 -23.57 10.03
CA LEU A 315 -33.89 -22.11 10.20
C LEU A 315 -34.95 -21.41 9.34
N CYS A 316 -35.08 -21.81 8.07
CA CYS A 316 -36.06 -21.27 7.15
C CYS A 316 -37.50 -21.58 7.56
N LYS A 317 -37.77 -22.76 8.12
CA LYS A 317 -39.08 -23.09 8.71
C LYS A 317 -39.37 -22.25 9.95
N ALA A 318 -38.38 -22.07 10.83
CA ALA A 318 -38.51 -21.21 12.00
C ALA A 318 -38.74 -19.74 11.60
N LEU A 319 -38.08 -19.25 10.53
CA LEU A 319 -38.32 -17.92 9.96
C LEU A 319 -39.75 -17.78 9.44
N ARG A 320 -40.29 -18.78 8.74
CA ARG A 320 -41.68 -18.78 8.25
C ARG A 320 -42.69 -18.58 9.39
N GLU A 321 -42.45 -19.22 10.54
CA GLU A 321 -43.33 -19.15 11.71
C GLU A 321 -43.07 -17.91 12.58
N GLY A 322 -41.83 -17.41 12.60
CA GLY A 322 -41.40 -16.30 13.47
C GLY A 322 -41.46 -14.90 12.84
N LEU A 323 -41.52 -14.79 11.51
CA LEU A 323 -41.58 -13.50 10.81
C LEU A 323 -42.92 -12.80 11.07
N LYS A 324 -42.88 -11.65 11.73
CA LYS A 324 -44.03 -10.75 11.91
C LYS A 324 -43.80 -9.45 11.18
N VAL A 325 -44.75 -9.06 10.34
CA VAL A 325 -44.75 -7.78 9.64
C VAL A 325 -45.63 -6.81 10.42
N SER A 326 -45.05 -5.70 10.83
CA SER A 326 -45.77 -4.57 11.44
C SER A 326 -45.71 -3.37 10.49
N CYS A 327 -46.82 -2.65 10.38
CA CYS A 327 -46.94 -1.48 9.52
C CYS A 327 -47.11 -0.22 10.37
N PHE A 328 -46.39 0.83 10.00
CA PHE A 328 -46.37 2.13 10.67
C PHE A 328 -46.68 3.23 9.67
N GLU A 329 -47.27 4.34 10.13
CA GLU A 329 -47.58 5.52 9.30
C GLU A 329 -46.32 6.14 8.69
N LYS A 330 -45.24 6.17 9.48
CA LYS A 330 -43.93 6.66 9.06
C LYS A 330 -42.85 5.82 9.74
N LEU A 331 -41.90 5.36 8.93
CA LEU A 331 -40.65 4.76 9.41
C LEU A 331 -39.53 5.75 9.09
N GLN A 332 -38.83 6.19 10.12
CA GLN A 332 -37.62 7.00 9.97
C GLN A 332 -36.46 6.22 10.55
N THR A 333 -35.34 6.28 9.83
CA THR A 333 -34.09 5.74 10.31
C THR A 333 -33.04 6.85 10.35
N THR A 334 -32.31 6.90 11.45
CA THR A 334 -31.12 7.74 11.58
C THR A 334 -29.88 6.90 11.34
N LEU A 335 -28.96 7.45 10.55
CA LEU A 335 -27.65 6.87 10.30
C LEU A 335 -26.67 7.47 11.33
N ARG A 336 -26.02 6.62 12.12
CA ARG A 336 -25.13 7.04 13.20
C ARG A 336 -23.75 6.42 13.00
N VAL A 337 -22.70 7.12 13.42
CA VAL A 337 -21.39 6.48 13.55
C VAL A 337 -21.34 5.78 14.91
N LYS A 338 -20.97 4.49 14.92
CA LYS A 338 -20.82 3.71 16.15
C LYS A 338 -19.90 4.44 17.13
N GLY A 339 -20.44 4.81 18.29
CA GLY A 339 -19.71 5.53 19.35
C GLY A 339 -19.75 7.06 19.28
N PHE A 340 -20.49 7.66 18.34
CA PHE A 340 -20.74 9.11 18.28
C PHE A 340 -22.25 9.41 18.24
N ALA A 341 -22.61 10.65 18.62
CA ALA A 341 -23.95 11.21 18.52
C ALA A 341 -24.48 11.17 17.06
N PRO A 342 -25.81 11.23 16.82
CA PRO A 342 -26.39 11.17 15.48
C PRO A 342 -25.73 12.17 14.52
N ILE A 343 -25.44 11.70 13.30
CA ILE A 343 -24.97 12.56 12.21
C ILE A 343 -26.12 13.55 11.91
N PRO A 344 -25.89 14.88 11.95
CA PRO A 344 -26.93 15.88 11.71
C PRO A 344 -27.62 15.75 10.35
#